data_AF-A0A832R1S0-F1
#
_entry.id   AF-A0A832R1S0-F1
#
_cell.length_a   1.000
_cell.length_b   1.000
_cell.length_c   1.000
_cell.angle_alpha   90.00
_cell.angle_beta   90.00
_cell.angle_gamma   90.00
#
_symmetry.space_group_name_H-M   'P 1'
#
loop_
_entity.id
_entity.type
_entity.pdbx_description
1 polymer ?
#
loop_
_entity_poly.entity_id
_entity_poly.type
_entity_poly.pdbx_seq_one_letter_code
_entity_poly.pdbx_strand_id
1 'polypeptide(L)'
;LLIVVSVLGLGCSGPSEPTLNNDTEPTNDNGAVESRECGEILNPTCQSNNCKLPSGGYGLCHLDSKLNCVCGDKDEVTDDPCISINNPQCEAKDCTTEDGLGGKCSKHDSGLCYCNPSEEDPVDRDPCGEKLNPECKAENCKTSSGEEGICKLDDEKCICDKKEIVDPDKDPCGETLNESCEPSECDLESGEKGVCQLDGDECVCGEAPMEDPCGAINQTCEPNECTLEGNRPGNCELVDQECTCVAHFIPPDPCGADENPECTAEECTLPGGEAGKCQDVEGNCTCQKVSDPDPNPCGADLNPSCDERECELDDGTEGVCQNDGSGCQCVKKPDPNPCGADLNPSCDDRECELDDGTKGVCKLDGGNSCVCGEKPPQNPCGLKLNPLCDERACDLGDGTQGVCQRSGKNCFCADATPPDPCGSELNPTCDDRGCTTVDNRPGTCKKLGRLCFCIAAEPADPCSSNLQCTSAACTTSDGLKGNCGWVFDLGGGGRLCVCKQAPDSCHENIDCVDLTWPESCSGHWECQSGTCKATCENTSCGDESCIPEDGESKLSCPSDCNCSTDQDCASGSFCRFAFGRCEEPGTCSIIPTFCNPKINRVCGCNNRNYTNSCLAEQEGVSVRANGVCPQ
;
A
#
# COMPACT_ATOMS: atom_id res chain seq x y z
N LEU A 1 -40.19 -42.89 46.59
CA LEU A 1 -39.57 -41.90 47.50
C LEU A 1 -38.07 -41.91 47.23
N LEU A 2 -37.60 -41.02 46.35
CA LEU A 2 -36.23 -40.50 46.29
C LEU A 2 -36.20 -39.43 45.20
N ILE A 3 -35.74 -38.24 45.61
CA ILE A 3 -35.72 -36.98 44.87
C ILE A 3 -34.60 -37.04 43.83
N VAL A 4 -34.90 -36.71 42.58
CA VAL A 4 -33.87 -36.44 41.55
C VAL A 4 -33.91 -34.95 41.24
N VAL A 5 -32.84 -34.27 41.61
CA VAL A 5 -32.55 -32.88 41.23
C VAL A 5 -31.91 -32.92 39.85
N SER A 6 -32.56 -32.32 38.86
CA SER A 6 -31.99 -32.10 37.53
C SER A 6 -31.46 -30.68 37.45
N VAL A 7 -30.13 -30.55 37.38
CA VAL A 7 -29.43 -29.32 37.01
C VAL A 7 -29.50 -29.22 35.49
N LEU A 8 -30.24 -28.22 34.98
CA LEU A 8 -30.19 -27.79 33.58
C LEU A 8 -28.95 -26.91 33.42
N GLY A 9 -28.02 -27.36 32.58
CA GLY A 9 -26.89 -26.56 32.13
C GLY A 9 -27.39 -25.40 31.29
N LEU A 10 -27.16 -24.19 31.79
CA LEU A 10 -27.17 -22.96 31.01
C LEU A 10 -26.04 -23.07 29.98
N GLY A 11 -26.40 -23.07 28.69
CA GLY A 11 -25.44 -22.80 27.63
C GLY A 11 -25.03 -21.35 27.72
N CYS A 12 -23.72 -21.11 27.86
CA CYS A 12 -23.14 -19.78 27.70
C CYS A 12 -23.25 -19.37 26.23
N SER A 13 -23.87 -18.23 25.98
CA SER A 13 -23.63 -17.45 24.76
C SER A 13 -22.17 -16.98 24.79
N GLY A 14 -21.46 -17.12 23.66
CA GLY A 14 -20.04 -16.80 23.53
C GLY A 14 -19.74 -15.30 23.73
N PRO A 15 -18.47 -14.94 24.00
CA PRO A 15 -18.06 -13.54 24.04
C PRO A 15 -18.14 -12.93 22.64
N SER A 16 -18.70 -11.72 22.58
CA SER A 16 -18.71 -10.82 21.43
C SER A 16 -17.30 -10.46 20.96
N GLU A 17 -17.14 -10.35 19.64
CA GLU A 17 -15.92 -9.94 18.94
C GLU A 17 -15.44 -8.55 19.40
N PRO A 18 -14.13 -8.31 19.56
CA PRO A 18 -13.59 -6.98 19.87
C PRO A 18 -13.50 -6.15 18.59
N THR A 19 -14.24 -5.05 18.51
CA THR A 19 -14.10 -4.02 17.46
C THR A 19 -12.95 -3.10 17.83
N LEU A 20 -12.04 -2.85 16.87
CA LEU A 20 -10.79 -2.14 17.12
C LEU A 20 -10.54 -1.08 16.03
N ASN A 21 -11.19 0.08 16.13
CA ASN A 21 -10.99 1.32 15.36
C ASN A 21 -11.42 2.50 16.28
N ASN A 22 -10.76 3.64 16.52
CA ASN A 22 -9.61 4.37 15.94
C ASN A 22 -8.97 5.29 17.03
N ASP A 23 -7.67 5.57 16.93
CA ASP A 23 -6.94 6.80 17.31
C ASP A 23 -7.18 7.55 18.65
N THR A 24 -7.61 6.90 19.75
CA THR A 24 -7.75 7.58 21.06
C THR A 24 -6.67 7.16 22.09
N GLU A 25 -6.18 8.13 22.89
CA GLU A 25 -5.28 7.90 24.04
C GLU A 25 -5.93 6.94 25.07
N PRO A 26 -5.20 5.92 25.59
CA PRO A 26 -5.78 4.94 26.50
C PRO A 26 -6.04 5.55 27.88
N THR A 27 -7.24 5.32 28.42
CA THR A 27 -7.63 5.68 29.80
C THR A 27 -7.98 4.43 30.60
N ASN A 28 -7.71 4.43 31.91
CA ASN A 28 -8.14 3.34 32.81
C ASN A 28 -9.57 3.57 33.33
N ASP A 29 -10.11 2.62 34.14
CA ASP A 29 -11.47 2.61 34.74
C ASP A 29 -11.89 3.89 35.52
N ASN A 30 -11.02 4.90 35.60
CA ASN A 30 -11.30 6.21 36.20
C ASN A 30 -11.08 7.41 35.24
N GLY A 31 -10.93 7.20 33.93
CA GLY A 31 -10.85 8.27 32.92
C GLY A 31 -9.53 9.08 32.90
N ALA A 32 -8.46 8.58 33.52
CA ALA A 32 -7.13 9.21 33.45
C ALA A 32 -6.30 8.62 32.30
N VAL A 33 -5.63 9.47 31.50
CA VAL A 33 -4.68 9.05 30.44
C VAL A 33 -3.59 8.19 31.07
N GLU A 34 -3.54 6.91 30.72
CA GLU A 34 -2.55 5.97 31.18
C GLU A 34 -2.10 5.14 29.98
N SER A 35 -1.02 5.57 29.31
CA SER A 35 -0.26 4.68 28.43
C SER A 35 0.30 3.55 29.30
N ARG A 36 -0.45 2.46 29.45
CA ARG A 36 0.04 1.28 30.15
C ARG A 36 1.05 0.61 29.23
N GLU A 37 2.30 0.70 29.63
CA GLU A 37 3.37 -0.09 29.05
C GLU A 37 2.97 -1.57 29.16
N CYS A 38 3.15 -2.32 28.08
CA CYS A 38 2.68 -3.70 28.01
C CYS A 38 3.37 -4.63 29.02
N GLY A 39 4.49 -4.23 29.63
CA GLY A 39 5.34 -5.11 30.44
C GLY A 39 4.60 -5.88 31.55
N GLU A 40 5.12 -7.05 31.90
CA GLU A 40 4.48 -8.03 32.80
C GLU A 40 4.09 -7.50 34.19
N ILE A 41 4.74 -6.44 34.66
CA ILE A 41 4.43 -5.79 35.95
C ILE A 41 3.17 -4.90 35.84
N LEU A 42 2.94 -4.29 34.68
CA LEU A 42 1.91 -3.29 34.42
C LEU A 42 0.69 -3.87 33.69
N ASN A 43 0.89 -4.92 32.88
CA ASN A 43 -0.15 -5.72 32.24
C ASN A 43 0.13 -7.23 32.45
N PRO A 44 -0.06 -7.74 33.68
CA PRO A 44 0.27 -9.13 34.04
C PRO A 44 -0.59 -10.18 33.32
N THR A 45 -1.69 -9.75 32.69
CA THR A 45 -2.58 -10.60 31.90
C THR A 45 -2.46 -10.34 30.40
N CYS A 46 -1.43 -9.60 29.97
CA CYS A 46 -1.20 -9.16 28.58
C CYS A 46 -2.46 -8.97 27.74
N GLN A 47 -3.40 -8.18 28.27
CA GLN A 47 -4.62 -7.86 27.55
C GLN A 47 -4.26 -6.97 26.35
N SER A 48 -4.91 -7.20 25.21
CA SER A 48 -4.70 -6.48 23.95
C SER A 48 -5.19 -5.03 24.01
N ASN A 49 -4.56 -4.25 24.88
CA ASN A 49 -4.82 -2.84 25.10
C ASN A 49 -3.87 -1.99 24.27
N ASN A 50 -4.25 -0.75 24.02
CA ASN A 50 -3.39 0.19 23.30
C ASN A 50 -2.14 0.54 24.11
N CYS A 51 -1.02 0.63 23.42
CA CYS A 51 0.27 0.97 23.98
C CYS A 51 0.97 2.02 23.10
N LYS A 52 2.06 2.60 23.61
CA LYS A 52 2.81 3.64 22.90
C LYS A 52 4.09 3.07 22.30
N LEU A 53 4.26 3.26 21.00
CA LEU A 53 5.45 2.82 20.28
C LEU A 53 6.63 3.77 20.55
N PRO A 54 7.88 3.27 20.52
CA PRO A 54 9.09 4.11 20.66
C PRO A 54 9.20 5.23 19.61
N SER A 55 8.61 5.02 18.43
CA SER A 55 8.51 5.98 17.32
C SER A 55 7.50 7.12 17.55
N GLY A 56 6.71 7.05 18.61
CA GLY A 56 5.73 8.08 18.99
C GLY A 56 4.29 7.83 18.50
N GLY A 57 4.03 6.70 17.82
CA GLY A 57 2.70 6.21 17.45
C GLY A 57 2.03 5.34 18.51
N TYR A 58 0.85 4.79 18.20
CA TYR A 58 0.11 3.85 19.06
C TYR A 58 0.10 2.45 18.45
N GLY A 59 0.32 1.45 19.31
CA GLY A 59 0.33 0.04 18.97
C GLY A 59 -0.61 -0.76 19.88
N LEU A 60 -0.52 -2.09 19.81
CA LEU A 60 -1.28 -3.02 20.67
C LEU A 60 -0.36 -3.91 21.49
N CYS A 61 -0.75 -4.15 22.74
CA CYS A 61 -0.11 -5.14 23.58
C CYS A 61 -0.42 -6.57 23.09
N HIS A 62 0.61 -7.40 22.96
CA HIS A 62 0.49 -8.83 22.68
C HIS A 62 1.63 -9.60 23.35
N LEU A 63 1.48 -10.92 23.50
CA LEU A 63 2.58 -11.77 23.93
C LEU A 63 3.51 -12.04 22.74
N ASP A 64 4.80 -11.80 22.94
CA ASP A 64 5.83 -12.26 22.03
C ASP A 64 6.09 -13.78 22.19
N SER A 65 6.95 -14.32 21.34
CA SER A 65 7.32 -15.75 21.38
C SER A 65 8.07 -16.18 22.65
N LYS A 66 8.56 -15.21 23.44
CA LYS A 66 9.28 -15.38 24.71
C LYS A 66 8.38 -15.16 25.92
N LEU A 67 7.07 -15.04 25.69
CA LEU A 67 6.02 -14.81 26.68
C LEU A 67 6.04 -13.44 27.35
N ASN A 68 6.80 -12.48 26.83
CA ASN A 68 6.75 -11.10 27.32
C ASN A 68 5.57 -10.38 26.69
N CYS A 69 4.94 -9.52 27.46
CA CYS A 69 3.93 -8.64 26.93
C CYS A 69 4.56 -7.37 26.36
N VAL A 70 4.50 -7.20 25.04
CA VAL A 70 5.19 -6.16 24.29
C VAL A 70 4.23 -5.32 23.45
N CYS A 71 4.67 -4.11 23.09
CA CYS A 71 3.91 -3.19 22.24
C CYS A 71 4.34 -3.34 20.79
N GLY A 72 3.44 -3.82 19.91
CA GLY A 72 3.68 -3.92 18.47
C GLY A 72 2.77 -2.97 17.68
N ASP A 73 3.16 -2.64 16.44
CA ASP A 73 2.34 -1.81 15.55
C ASP A 73 0.96 -2.45 15.33
N LYS A 74 -0.10 -1.64 15.34
CA LYS A 74 -1.49 -2.12 15.34
C LYS A 74 -1.77 -3.06 14.16
N ASP A 75 -1.38 -2.66 12.96
CA ASP A 75 -1.63 -3.42 11.74
C ASP A 75 -0.86 -4.76 11.74
N GLU A 76 0.41 -4.75 12.15
CA GLU A 76 1.23 -5.96 12.28
C GLU A 76 0.70 -6.93 13.35
N VAL A 77 0.22 -6.40 14.47
CA VAL A 77 -0.33 -7.20 15.57
C VAL A 77 -1.71 -7.78 15.23
N THR A 78 -2.54 -7.06 14.46
CA THR A 78 -3.83 -7.58 13.98
C THR A 78 -3.67 -8.61 12.87
N ASP A 79 -2.52 -8.69 12.21
CA ASP A 79 -2.22 -9.72 11.20
C ASP A 79 -1.64 -11.01 11.82
N ASP A 80 -1.29 -11.02 13.11
CA ASP A 80 -0.77 -12.21 13.80
C ASP A 80 -1.87 -13.31 13.90
N PRO A 81 -1.64 -14.52 13.35
CA PRO A 81 -2.60 -15.63 13.43
C PRO A 81 -2.76 -16.22 14.84
N CYS A 82 -1.90 -15.86 15.80
CA CYS A 82 -1.93 -16.33 17.19
C CYS A 82 -2.51 -15.34 18.18
N ILE A 83 -2.88 -14.12 17.79
CA ILE A 83 -3.51 -13.19 18.73
C ILE A 83 -4.92 -13.63 19.10
N SER A 84 -5.34 -13.35 20.34
CA SER A 84 -6.65 -13.75 20.87
C SER A 84 -7.84 -13.22 20.07
N ILE A 85 -7.67 -12.14 19.30
CA ILE A 85 -8.71 -11.59 18.40
C ILE A 85 -8.95 -12.54 17.21
N ASN A 86 -7.88 -13.01 16.56
CA ASN A 86 -7.93 -13.87 15.37
C ASN A 86 -8.01 -15.37 15.71
N ASN A 87 -7.61 -15.73 16.92
CA ASN A 87 -7.53 -17.11 17.40
C ASN A 87 -7.96 -17.24 18.88
N PRO A 88 -9.22 -16.89 19.21
CA PRO A 88 -9.71 -16.82 20.59
C PRO A 88 -9.71 -18.17 21.32
N GLN A 89 -9.70 -19.28 20.59
CA GLN A 89 -9.59 -20.63 21.16
C GLN A 89 -8.17 -21.20 21.16
N CYS A 90 -7.20 -20.44 20.62
CA CYS A 90 -5.81 -20.86 20.43
C CYS A 90 -5.65 -22.20 19.71
N GLU A 91 -6.24 -22.31 18.53
CA GLU A 91 -6.04 -23.44 17.62
C GLU A 91 -4.60 -23.40 17.08
N ALA A 92 -3.98 -24.56 16.89
CA ALA A 92 -2.58 -24.69 16.45
C ALA A 92 -2.36 -24.29 14.97
N LYS A 93 -2.47 -22.99 14.68
CA LYS A 93 -2.18 -22.38 13.38
C LYS A 93 -0.68 -22.14 13.21
N ASP A 94 -0.21 -22.16 11.96
CA ASP A 94 1.15 -21.75 11.63
C ASP A 94 1.33 -20.25 11.89
N CYS A 95 2.47 -19.90 12.46
CA CYS A 95 2.83 -18.53 12.79
C CYS A 95 4.33 -18.33 12.64
N THR A 96 4.76 -17.08 12.62
CA THR A 96 6.19 -16.70 12.60
C THR A 96 6.44 -15.79 13.78
N THR A 97 7.49 -16.06 14.56
CA THR A 97 7.85 -15.22 15.71
C THR A 97 8.43 -13.88 15.28
N GLU A 98 8.54 -12.94 16.21
CA GLU A 98 9.16 -11.63 16.01
C GLU A 98 10.63 -11.70 15.53
N ASP A 99 11.33 -12.79 15.84
CA ASP A 99 12.69 -13.08 15.39
C ASP A 99 12.72 -13.83 14.03
N GLY A 100 11.58 -13.99 13.35
CA GLY A 100 11.48 -14.64 12.04
C GLY A 100 11.43 -16.18 12.08
N LEU A 101 11.24 -16.81 13.24
CA LEU A 101 11.22 -18.27 13.39
C LEU A 101 9.82 -18.84 13.15
N GLY A 102 9.72 -19.94 12.41
CA GLY A 102 8.44 -20.64 12.20
C GLY A 102 7.97 -21.36 13.49
N GLY A 103 6.71 -21.18 13.84
CA GLY A 103 6.10 -21.73 15.05
C GLY A 103 4.66 -22.18 14.87
N LYS A 104 4.05 -22.61 15.98
CA LYS A 104 2.63 -22.95 16.06
C LYS A 104 1.98 -22.21 17.23
N CYS A 105 0.79 -21.67 17.01
CA CYS A 105 0.05 -21.01 18.08
C CYS A 105 -0.21 -21.97 19.24
N SER A 106 0.19 -21.59 20.45
CA SER A 106 0.03 -22.38 21.66
C SER A 106 -0.49 -21.54 22.82
N LYS A 107 -1.18 -22.19 23.75
CA LYS A 107 -1.86 -21.54 24.87
C LYS A 107 -0.95 -21.46 26.09
N HIS A 108 -0.74 -20.26 26.61
CA HIS A 108 -0.02 -20.02 27.86
C HIS A 108 -0.91 -20.28 29.09
N ASP A 109 -0.31 -20.44 30.28
CA ASP A 109 -0.99 -20.76 31.54
C ASP A 109 -2.00 -19.68 31.99
N SER A 110 -1.82 -18.44 31.53
CA SER A 110 -2.77 -17.32 31.72
C SER A 110 -3.99 -17.40 30.80
N GLY A 111 -4.05 -18.38 29.89
CA GLY A 111 -5.14 -18.60 28.93
C GLY A 111 -5.00 -17.86 27.61
N LEU A 112 -3.91 -17.13 27.40
CA LEU A 112 -3.62 -16.34 26.20
C LEU A 112 -2.89 -17.17 25.15
N CYS A 113 -3.09 -16.83 23.89
CA CYS A 113 -2.46 -17.50 22.76
C CYS A 113 -1.23 -16.72 22.30
N TYR A 114 -0.14 -17.44 21.99
CA TYR A 114 1.11 -16.87 21.50
C TYR A 114 1.70 -17.79 20.43
N CYS A 115 2.58 -17.24 19.57
CA CYS A 115 3.34 -18.05 18.64
C CYS A 115 4.42 -18.80 19.39
N ASN A 116 4.20 -20.10 19.64
CA ASN A 116 5.21 -20.94 20.27
C ASN A 116 6.17 -21.45 19.17
N PRO A 117 7.43 -21.01 19.17
CA PRO A 117 8.41 -21.57 18.26
C PRO A 117 8.50 -23.07 18.54
N SER A 118 8.46 -23.90 17.50
CA SER A 118 8.39 -25.36 17.69
C SER A 118 9.55 -25.82 18.56
N GLU A 119 9.29 -26.17 19.83
CA GLU A 119 10.29 -26.72 20.74
C GLU A 119 10.63 -28.15 20.31
N GLU A 120 11.67 -28.28 19.48
CA GLU A 120 12.59 -29.39 19.67
C GLU A 120 13.56 -29.00 20.81
N ASP A 121 13.24 -29.47 22.01
CA ASP A 121 14.03 -29.55 23.26
C ASP A 121 14.76 -28.30 23.79
N PRO A 122 14.84 -28.12 25.13
CA PRO A 122 15.61 -27.04 25.76
C PRO A 122 17.10 -27.39 25.70
N VAL A 123 17.71 -27.22 24.53
CA VAL A 123 19.15 -27.13 24.38
C VAL A 123 19.54 -25.70 24.73
N ASP A 124 19.76 -25.47 26.02
CA ASP A 124 20.63 -24.43 26.60
C ASP A 124 20.93 -23.24 25.68
N ARG A 125 19.98 -22.31 25.49
CA ARG A 125 20.09 -21.21 24.51
C ARG A 125 21.09 -20.10 24.89
N ASP A 126 21.96 -20.32 25.87
CA ASP A 126 23.08 -19.42 26.12
C ASP A 126 24.12 -19.65 25.00
N PRO A 127 24.33 -18.69 24.07
CA PRO A 127 25.32 -18.81 23.00
C PRO A 127 26.75 -18.96 23.56
N CYS A 128 26.94 -18.59 24.83
CA CYS A 128 28.18 -18.74 25.59
C CYS A 128 28.10 -19.89 26.60
N GLY A 129 27.03 -20.67 26.61
CA GLY A 129 26.82 -21.74 27.59
C GLY A 129 27.70 -22.94 27.32
N GLU A 130 28.16 -23.62 28.38
CA GLU A 130 29.05 -24.78 28.27
C GLU A 130 28.48 -25.96 27.46
N LYS A 131 27.16 -26.01 27.18
CA LYS A 131 26.56 -27.06 26.33
C LYS A 131 26.47 -26.69 24.86
N LEU A 132 26.17 -25.43 24.52
CA LEU A 132 26.10 -24.98 23.12
C LEU A 132 27.46 -24.51 22.61
N ASN A 133 28.27 -23.92 23.47
CA ASN A 133 29.58 -23.38 23.15
C ASN A 133 30.65 -23.82 24.18
N PRO A 134 30.88 -25.15 24.32
CA PRO A 134 31.84 -25.71 25.27
C PRO A 134 33.28 -25.22 25.08
N GLU A 135 33.62 -24.72 23.89
CA GLU A 135 34.94 -24.20 23.53
C GLU A 135 35.02 -22.66 23.60
N CYS A 136 33.92 -21.99 23.98
CA CYS A 136 33.80 -20.54 24.05
C CYS A 136 34.24 -19.77 22.79
N LYS A 137 33.72 -20.20 21.63
CA LYS A 137 33.87 -19.49 20.36
C LYS A 137 33.15 -18.15 20.40
N ALA A 138 33.69 -17.17 19.69
CA ALA A 138 33.18 -15.81 19.64
C ALA A 138 31.82 -15.76 18.92
N GLU A 139 30.75 -16.04 19.66
CA GLU A 139 29.37 -16.02 19.19
C GLU A 139 28.66 -14.77 19.70
N ASN A 140 27.78 -14.21 18.88
CA ASN A 140 26.99 -13.05 19.28
C ASN A 140 26.03 -13.43 20.40
N CYS A 141 25.99 -12.61 21.45
CA CYS A 141 25.20 -12.84 22.64
C CYS A 141 24.62 -11.53 23.17
N LYS A 142 23.70 -11.61 24.13
CA LYS A 142 23.19 -10.44 24.85
C LYS A 142 23.60 -10.53 26.32
N THR A 143 24.17 -9.46 26.85
CA THR A 143 24.57 -9.39 28.25
C THR A 143 23.33 -9.42 29.16
N SER A 144 23.52 -9.64 30.46
CA SER A 144 22.42 -9.65 31.44
C SER A 144 21.67 -8.32 31.56
N SER A 145 22.20 -7.22 31.01
CA SER A 145 21.53 -5.91 30.91
C SER A 145 20.83 -5.69 29.56
N GLY A 146 20.84 -6.68 28.65
CA GLY A 146 20.17 -6.63 27.35
C GLY A 146 20.96 -5.98 26.22
N GLU A 147 22.24 -5.66 26.44
CA GLU A 147 23.12 -5.03 25.45
C GLU A 147 23.82 -6.09 24.58
N GLU A 148 24.09 -5.77 23.32
CA GLU A 148 24.80 -6.68 22.41
C GLU A 148 26.24 -6.92 22.86
N GLY A 149 26.68 -8.18 22.79
CA GLY A 149 27.98 -8.65 23.26
C GLY A 149 28.48 -9.85 22.47
N ILE A 150 29.68 -10.32 22.80
CA ILE A 150 30.29 -11.53 22.22
C ILE A 150 30.78 -12.46 23.33
N CYS A 151 30.62 -13.77 23.13
CA CYS A 151 31.09 -14.79 24.05
C CYS A 151 32.61 -14.78 24.19
N LYS A 152 33.10 -14.69 25.44
CA LYS A 152 34.53 -14.66 25.76
C LYS A 152 34.82 -15.50 27.00
N LEU A 153 35.96 -16.18 26.99
CA LEU A 153 36.39 -17.01 28.11
C LEU A 153 37.00 -16.14 29.21
N ASP A 154 36.35 -16.10 30.37
CA ASP A 154 36.81 -15.39 31.57
C ASP A 154 36.83 -16.37 32.76
N ASP A 155 37.99 -16.54 33.40
CA ASP A 155 38.19 -17.47 34.51
C ASP A 155 37.60 -18.88 34.28
N GLU A 156 37.95 -19.50 33.14
CA GLU A 156 37.52 -20.85 32.73
C GLU A 156 36.01 -20.99 32.47
N LYS A 157 35.26 -19.89 32.44
CA LYS A 157 33.85 -19.86 32.13
C LYS A 157 33.58 -18.95 30.96
N CYS A 158 32.78 -19.42 30.01
CA CYS A 158 32.40 -18.62 28.87
C CYS A 158 31.28 -17.66 29.26
N ILE A 159 31.51 -16.35 29.07
CA ILE A 159 30.59 -15.28 29.47
C ILE A 159 30.33 -14.35 28.28
N CYS A 160 29.14 -13.75 28.25
CA CYS A 160 28.82 -12.73 27.26
C CYS A 160 29.36 -11.37 27.71
N ASP A 161 30.40 -10.87 27.05
CA ASP A 161 31.01 -9.57 27.36
C ASP A 161 30.42 -8.47 26.47
N LYS A 162 30.21 -7.28 27.03
CA LYS A 162 29.59 -6.16 26.30
C LYS A 162 30.50 -5.74 25.16
N LYS A 163 29.93 -5.50 23.97
CA LYS A 163 30.68 -4.96 22.84
C LYS A 163 31.13 -3.52 23.17
N GLU A 164 32.33 -3.36 23.71
CA GLU A 164 32.98 -2.04 23.74
C GLU A 164 33.17 -1.60 22.28
N ILE A 165 32.61 -0.44 21.91
CA ILE A 165 33.00 0.24 20.67
C ILE A 165 34.38 0.84 20.91
N VAL A 166 35.37 -0.03 20.92
CA VAL A 166 36.72 0.28 20.50
C VAL A 166 36.85 -0.48 19.21
N ASP A 167 36.80 0.21 18.08
CA ASP A 167 36.97 -0.33 16.72
C ASP A 167 38.27 -1.17 16.64
N PRO A 168 38.22 -2.51 16.64
CA PRO A 168 39.42 -3.33 16.60
C PRO A 168 39.55 -4.18 15.33
N ASP A 169 38.64 -4.08 14.37
CA ASP A 169 38.65 -4.88 13.13
C ASP A 169 38.51 -3.99 11.89
N LYS A 170 39.37 -2.97 11.81
CA LYS A 170 39.67 -2.31 10.53
C LYS A 170 40.85 -2.92 9.80
N ASP A 171 41.50 -3.93 10.37
CA ASP A 171 42.63 -4.59 9.73
C ASP A 171 42.32 -6.08 9.50
N PRO A 172 41.76 -6.43 8.32
CA PRO A 172 41.53 -7.80 7.87
C PRO A 172 42.78 -8.69 7.82
N CYS A 173 43.97 -8.12 8.06
CA CYS A 173 45.26 -8.79 8.00
C CYS A 173 45.86 -9.11 9.37
N GLY A 174 45.21 -8.73 10.47
CA GLY A 174 45.73 -8.99 11.81
C GLY A 174 45.80 -10.48 12.17
N GLU A 175 46.79 -10.86 12.97
CA GLU A 175 47.05 -12.26 13.38
C GLU A 175 45.85 -12.96 14.05
N THR A 176 44.90 -12.21 14.60
CA THR A 176 43.70 -12.75 15.27
C THR A 176 42.62 -13.22 14.29
N LEU A 177 42.50 -12.55 13.14
CA LEU A 177 41.51 -12.87 12.09
C LEU A 177 42.14 -13.66 10.95
N ASN A 178 43.44 -13.48 10.72
CA ASN A 178 44.17 -14.04 9.61
C ASN A 178 45.53 -14.60 10.05
N GLU A 179 45.51 -15.51 11.03
CA GLU A 179 46.70 -16.11 11.64
C GLU A 179 47.63 -16.80 10.62
N SER A 180 47.06 -17.28 9.50
CA SER A 180 47.80 -17.92 8.41
C SER A 180 48.20 -16.94 7.28
N CYS A 181 47.83 -15.67 7.41
CA CYS A 181 47.99 -14.61 6.41
C CYS A 181 47.52 -15.01 5.01
N GLU A 182 46.32 -15.58 4.93
CA GLU A 182 45.64 -15.88 3.67
C GLU A 182 45.20 -14.58 2.97
N PRO A 183 45.40 -14.43 1.66
CA PRO A 183 45.18 -13.15 1.00
C PRO A 183 43.70 -12.74 1.10
N SER A 184 43.45 -11.62 1.77
CA SER A 184 42.12 -11.04 1.99
C SER A 184 42.17 -9.55 1.70
N GLU A 185 41.09 -8.98 1.17
CA GLU A 185 41.01 -7.55 0.88
C GLU A 185 41.02 -6.74 2.18
N CYS A 186 41.83 -5.67 2.19
CA CYS A 186 42.00 -4.78 3.35
C CYS A 186 42.08 -3.32 2.90
N ASP A 187 41.90 -2.38 3.83
CA ASP A 187 41.96 -0.94 3.52
C ASP A 187 43.33 -0.37 3.92
N LEU A 188 44.07 0.19 2.96
CA LEU A 188 45.33 0.88 3.23
C LEU A 188 45.07 2.20 3.97
N GLU A 189 46.06 2.71 4.70
CA GLU A 189 45.95 4.02 5.39
C GLU A 189 45.71 5.19 4.42
N SER A 190 46.04 5.04 3.13
CA SER A 190 45.74 6.00 2.06
C SER A 190 44.25 6.04 1.66
N GLY A 191 43.45 5.05 2.08
CA GLY A 191 42.06 4.85 1.68
C GLY A 191 41.87 4.04 0.39
N GLU A 192 42.95 3.48 -0.16
CA GLU A 192 42.92 2.55 -1.30
C GLU A 192 42.81 1.09 -0.83
N LYS A 193 42.28 0.20 -1.68
CA LYS A 193 42.14 -1.23 -1.37
C LYS A 193 43.48 -1.95 -1.52
N GLY A 194 43.88 -2.69 -0.50
CA GLY A 194 45.07 -3.54 -0.44
C GLY A 194 44.72 -5.01 -0.20
N VAL A 195 45.75 -5.85 -0.06
CA VAL A 195 45.63 -7.27 0.26
C VAL A 195 46.58 -7.64 1.40
N CYS A 196 46.14 -8.53 2.28
CA CYS A 196 46.96 -9.07 3.36
C CYS A 196 48.16 -9.86 2.85
N GLN A 197 49.35 -9.49 3.30
CA GLN A 197 50.60 -10.14 2.93
C GLN A 197 51.57 -10.19 4.11
N LEU A 198 52.45 -11.19 4.12
CA LEU A 198 53.46 -11.37 5.15
C LEU A 198 54.62 -10.39 4.94
N ASP A 199 54.83 -9.48 5.89
CA ASP A 199 56.05 -8.68 5.98
C ASP A 199 56.89 -9.18 7.17
N GLY A 200 57.83 -10.08 6.88
CA GLY A 200 58.58 -10.79 7.93
C GLY A 200 57.75 -11.91 8.55
N ASP A 201 57.49 -11.82 9.86
CA ASP A 201 56.66 -12.77 10.62
C ASP A 201 55.26 -12.19 10.93
N GLU A 202 54.96 -10.95 10.51
CA GLU A 202 53.72 -10.23 10.82
C GLU A 202 52.90 -10.06 9.54
N CYS A 203 51.59 -10.33 9.62
CA CYS A 203 50.67 -10.17 8.49
C CYS A 203 50.15 -8.72 8.46
N VAL A 204 50.34 -8.04 7.33
CA VAL A 204 50.03 -6.62 7.19
C VAL A 204 49.25 -6.36 5.90
N CYS A 205 48.40 -5.34 5.92
CA CYS A 205 47.72 -4.85 4.72
C CYS A 205 48.71 -4.08 3.83
N GLY A 206 48.97 -4.56 2.61
CA GLY A 206 49.79 -3.82 1.65
C GLY A 206 49.21 -3.83 0.23
N GLU A 207 49.89 -3.14 -0.69
CA GLU A 207 49.40 -2.98 -2.06
C GLU A 207 49.21 -4.35 -2.73
N ALA A 208 48.04 -4.57 -3.33
CA ALA A 208 47.69 -5.83 -3.97
C ALA A 208 48.72 -6.19 -5.05
N PRO A 209 49.34 -7.38 -5.01
CA PRO A 209 50.26 -7.79 -6.07
C PRO A 209 49.47 -7.92 -7.37
N MET A 210 49.92 -7.23 -8.42
CA MET A 210 49.28 -7.16 -9.75
C MET A 210 49.14 -8.52 -10.49
N GLU A 211 49.43 -9.65 -9.84
CA GLU A 211 49.65 -10.95 -10.51
C GLU A 211 48.57 -12.01 -10.28
N ASP A 212 47.58 -11.85 -9.38
CA ASP A 212 46.54 -12.89 -9.18
C ASP A 212 45.09 -12.36 -8.98
N PRO A 213 44.35 -12.08 -10.07
CA PRO A 213 42.99 -11.57 -10.01
C PRO A 213 41.89 -12.64 -9.84
N CYS A 214 42.23 -13.93 -9.98
CA CYS A 214 41.26 -15.04 -9.88
C CYS A 214 41.43 -15.88 -8.61
N GLY A 215 42.58 -15.79 -7.94
CA GLY A 215 42.87 -16.54 -6.72
C GLY A 215 42.24 -15.92 -5.46
N ALA A 216 43.02 -15.80 -4.39
CA ALA A 216 42.53 -15.54 -3.03
C ALA A 216 41.75 -14.23 -2.85
N ILE A 217 41.90 -13.26 -3.75
CA ILE A 217 41.14 -12.00 -3.76
C ILE A 217 39.68 -12.24 -4.22
N ASN A 218 39.44 -13.26 -5.05
CA ASN A 218 38.16 -13.54 -5.66
C ASN A 218 37.50 -14.79 -5.06
N GLN A 219 37.24 -14.76 -3.76
CA GLN A 219 36.71 -15.92 -3.02
C GLN A 219 35.31 -16.36 -3.48
N THR A 220 34.53 -15.46 -4.06
CA THR A 220 33.20 -15.74 -4.66
C THR A 220 33.29 -16.19 -6.12
N CYS A 221 34.48 -16.17 -6.71
CA CYS A 221 34.75 -16.45 -8.12
C CYS A 221 33.87 -15.64 -9.08
N GLU A 222 33.75 -14.34 -8.82
CA GLU A 222 33.09 -13.39 -9.72
C GLU A 222 33.89 -13.22 -11.02
N PRO A 223 33.24 -12.91 -12.16
CA PRO A 223 33.94 -12.86 -13.44
C PRO A 223 34.88 -11.65 -13.54
N ASN A 224 36.15 -11.83 -13.17
CA ASN A 224 37.22 -10.83 -13.33
C ASN A 224 38.20 -11.23 -14.45
N GLU A 225 38.82 -10.22 -15.07
CA GLU A 225 39.89 -10.44 -16.06
C GLU A 225 41.17 -10.88 -15.35
N CYS A 226 41.83 -11.91 -15.87
CA CYS A 226 43.12 -12.35 -15.39
C CYS A 226 44.09 -12.77 -16.51
N THR A 227 45.37 -12.99 -16.18
CA THR A 227 46.42 -13.26 -17.18
C THR A 227 47.14 -14.56 -16.86
N LEU A 228 47.15 -15.50 -17.81
CA LEU A 228 47.85 -16.79 -17.71
C LEU A 228 49.36 -16.64 -18.00
N GLU A 229 50.15 -17.64 -17.59
CA GLU A 229 51.56 -17.76 -17.98
C GLU A 229 51.74 -17.58 -19.49
N GLY A 230 52.62 -16.64 -19.87
CA GLY A 230 52.82 -16.25 -21.27
C GLY A 230 51.98 -15.06 -21.73
N ASN A 231 51.43 -14.25 -20.81
CA ASN A 231 50.69 -13.01 -21.10
C ASN A 231 49.39 -13.22 -21.88
N ARG A 232 48.74 -14.39 -21.69
CA ARG A 232 47.49 -14.70 -22.37
C ARG A 232 46.31 -14.26 -21.50
N PRO A 233 45.45 -13.33 -21.95
CA PRO A 233 44.28 -12.92 -21.18
C PRO A 233 43.28 -14.08 -21.01
N GLY A 234 42.66 -14.08 -19.84
CA GLY A 234 41.77 -15.09 -19.31
C GLY A 234 40.69 -14.47 -18.43
N ASN A 235 39.70 -15.28 -18.05
CA ASN A 235 38.72 -14.88 -17.04
C ASN A 235 38.71 -15.89 -15.90
N CYS A 236 38.31 -15.40 -14.72
CA CYS A 236 38.10 -16.22 -13.54
C CYS A 236 36.92 -17.17 -13.78
N GLU A 237 37.17 -18.48 -13.69
CA GLU A 237 36.11 -19.48 -13.70
C GLU A 237 36.36 -20.53 -12.61
N LEU A 238 35.28 -21.08 -12.06
CA LEU A 238 35.34 -22.09 -11.01
C LEU A 238 35.64 -23.46 -11.64
N VAL A 239 36.86 -23.98 -11.44
CA VAL A 239 37.30 -25.28 -11.93
C VAL A 239 37.63 -26.17 -10.73
N ASP A 240 36.96 -27.32 -10.62
CA ASP A 240 37.18 -28.29 -9.52
C ASP A 240 37.12 -27.69 -8.09
N GLN A 241 36.26 -26.68 -7.87
CA GLN A 241 36.06 -25.94 -6.61
C GLN A 241 37.17 -24.94 -6.23
N GLU A 242 38.12 -24.67 -7.14
CA GLU A 242 39.08 -23.57 -7.01
C GLU A 242 38.82 -22.53 -8.11
N CYS A 243 38.82 -21.24 -7.75
CA CYS A 243 38.68 -20.17 -8.74
C CYS A 243 40.01 -20.03 -9.49
N THR A 244 39.97 -20.31 -10.79
CA THR A 244 41.20 -20.40 -11.60
C THR A 244 41.09 -19.48 -12.81
N CYS A 245 42.24 -18.91 -13.23
CA CYS A 245 42.32 -18.23 -14.53
C CYS A 245 42.10 -19.26 -15.63
N VAL A 246 40.98 -19.18 -16.34
CA VAL A 246 40.75 -19.99 -17.54
C VAL A 246 41.01 -19.12 -18.75
N ALA A 247 41.67 -19.68 -19.75
CA ALA A 247 41.95 -18.98 -20.99
C ALA A 247 40.62 -18.56 -21.62
N HIS A 248 40.35 -17.25 -21.57
CA HIS A 248 39.33 -16.65 -22.39
C HIS A 248 39.77 -16.98 -23.81
N PHE A 249 38.86 -17.53 -24.61
CA PHE A 249 39.17 -17.83 -25.98
C PHE A 249 39.34 -16.48 -26.68
N ILE A 250 40.54 -15.90 -26.61
CA ILE A 250 40.92 -14.79 -27.47
C ILE A 250 40.77 -15.39 -28.87
N PRO A 251 39.82 -14.92 -29.68
CA PRO A 251 39.79 -15.32 -31.07
C PRO A 251 41.18 -15.04 -31.65
N PRO A 252 41.73 -15.93 -32.50
CA PRO A 252 43.00 -15.66 -33.16
C PRO A 252 43.04 -14.21 -33.66
N ASP A 253 44.15 -13.49 -33.44
CA ASP A 253 44.29 -12.11 -33.89
C ASP A 253 43.89 -12.05 -35.37
N PRO A 254 42.77 -11.43 -35.73
CA PRO A 254 42.26 -11.43 -37.10
C PRO A 254 43.17 -10.66 -38.06
N CYS A 255 44.14 -9.90 -37.53
CA CYS A 255 45.20 -9.25 -38.30
C CYS A 255 46.55 -9.98 -38.21
N GLY A 256 46.63 -11.09 -37.47
CA GLY A 256 47.86 -11.83 -37.25
C GLY A 256 48.36 -12.51 -38.52
N ALA A 257 49.68 -12.57 -38.69
CA ALA A 257 50.31 -13.13 -39.90
C ALA A 257 50.00 -14.61 -40.15
N ASP A 258 49.58 -15.36 -39.12
CA ASP A 258 49.23 -16.78 -39.23
C ASP A 258 47.80 -17.01 -39.74
N GLU A 259 46.88 -16.07 -39.48
CA GLU A 259 45.44 -16.21 -39.76
C GLU A 259 45.00 -15.29 -40.91
N ASN A 260 45.70 -14.16 -41.10
CA ASN A 260 45.50 -13.20 -42.17
C ASN A 260 46.83 -12.86 -42.89
N PRO A 261 47.48 -13.85 -43.52
CA PRO A 261 48.80 -13.70 -44.15
C PRO A 261 48.82 -12.70 -45.33
N GLU A 262 47.66 -12.45 -45.95
CA GLU A 262 47.50 -11.51 -47.07
C GLU A 262 46.98 -10.14 -46.63
N CYS A 263 46.80 -9.91 -45.32
CA CYS A 263 46.28 -8.69 -44.70
C CYS A 263 45.00 -8.15 -45.36
N THR A 264 43.98 -9.00 -45.50
CA THR A 264 42.63 -8.57 -45.90
C THR A 264 41.98 -7.76 -44.78
N ALA A 265 41.11 -6.81 -45.13
CA ALA A 265 40.48 -5.87 -44.19
C ALA A 265 39.38 -6.52 -43.32
N GLU A 266 39.78 -7.52 -42.55
CA GLU A 266 39.00 -8.19 -41.50
C GLU A 266 38.73 -7.20 -40.35
N GLU A 267 37.61 -7.40 -39.65
CA GLU A 267 37.29 -6.62 -38.46
C GLU A 267 38.14 -7.08 -37.28
N CYS A 268 38.58 -6.10 -36.49
CA CYS A 268 39.45 -6.33 -35.35
C CYS A 268 39.10 -5.36 -34.22
N THR A 269 39.64 -5.58 -33.03
CA THR A 269 39.42 -4.71 -31.87
C THR A 269 40.75 -4.14 -31.41
N LEU A 270 40.83 -2.82 -31.27
CA LEU A 270 42.03 -2.15 -30.76
C LEU A 270 42.22 -2.43 -29.26
N PRO A 271 43.43 -2.28 -28.71
CA PRO A 271 43.72 -2.52 -27.30
C PRO A 271 42.87 -1.72 -26.30
N GLY A 272 42.25 -0.62 -26.73
CA GLY A 272 41.32 0.19 -25.93
C GLY A 272 39.85 -0.23 -26.02
N GLY A 273 39.55 -1.39 -26.64
CA GLY A 273 38.18 -1.89 -26.82
C GLY A 273 37.42 -1.28 -28.02
N GLU A 274 38.04 -0.35 -28.74
CA GLU A 274 37.42 0.29 -29.93
C GLU A 274 37.44 -0.66 -31.14
N ALA A 275 36.40 -0.62 -31.97
CA ALA A 275 36.35 -1.40 -33.21
C ALA A 275 37.34 -0.84 -34.27
N GLY A 276 37.99 -1.74 -35.00
CA GLY A 276 39.02 -1.46 -36.00
C GLY A 276 38.93 -2.37 -37.22
N LYS A 277 39.78 -2.12 -38.22
CA LYS A 277 40.01 -3.05 -39.34
C LYS A 277 41.50 -3.30 -39.57
N CYS A 278 41.83 -4.51 -40.02
CA CYS A 278 43.19 -4.89 -40.34
C CYS A 278 43.72 -4.12 -41.55
N GLN A 279 44.89 -3.50 -41.40
CA GLN A 279 45.55 -2.74 -42.46
C GLN A 279 47.07 -2.96 -42.42
N ASP A 280 47.68 -3.08 -43.61
CA ASP A 280 49.13 -3.17 -43.73
C ASP A 280 49.77 -1.82 -43.40
N VAL A 281 50.57 -1.81 -42.33
CA VAL A 281 51.37 -0.66 -41.93
C VAL A 281 52.83 -1.10 -41.91
N GLU A 282 53.60 -0.59 -42.87
CA GLU A 282 55.04 -0.86 -43.03
C GLU A 282 55.40 -2.37 -43.12
N GLY A 283 54.55 -3.18 -43.76
CA GLY A 283 54.78 -4.60 -43.95
C GLY A 283 54.38 -5.49 -42.77
N ASN A 284 53.63 -4.92 -41.81
CA ASN A 284 52.99 -5.66 -40.73
C ASN A 284 51.49 -5.37 -40.73
N CYS A 285 50.66 -6.42 -40.70
CA CYS A 285 49.22 -6.28 -40.68
C CYS A 285 48.78 -5.94 -39.25
N THR A 286 48.18 -4.76 -39.06
CA THR A 286 47.83 -4.24 -37.73
C THR A 286 46.41 -3.73 -37.69
N CYS A 287 45.75 -3.87 -36.53
CA CYS A 287 44.41 -3.34 -36.33
C CYS A 287 44.45 -1.81 -36.22
N GLN A 288 43.86 -1.11 -37.19
CA GLN A 288 43.78 0.35 -37.21
C GLN A 288 42.37 0.81 -36.86
N LYS A 289 42.27 1.92 -36.12
CA LYS A 289 40.98 2.55 -35.80
C LYS A 289 40.32 2.98 -37.09
N VAL A 290 39.08 2.52 -37.30
CA VAL A 290 38.28 3.01 -38.42
C VAL A 290 37.91 4.45 -38.05
N SER A 291 38.62 5.43 -38.61
CA SER A 291 38.12 6.80 -38.63
C SER A 291 36.74 6.77 -39.28
N ASP A 292 35.77 7.37 -38.58
CA ASP A 292 34.31 7.26 -38.69
C ASP A 292 33.75 6.70 -40.01
N PRO A 293 32.78 5.76 -39.95
CA PRO A 293 32.10 5.32 -41.14
C PRO A 293 31.37 6.51 -41.79
N ASP A 294 31.42 6.53 -43.12
CA ASP A 294 30.75 7.45 -44.04
C ASP A 294 29.59 8.26 -43.41
N PRO A 295 29.61 9.61 -43.42
CA PRO A 295 28.73 10.49 -42.64
C PRO A 295 27.22 10.36 -42.93
N ASN A 296 26.80 9.49 -43.85
CA ASN A 296 25.39 9.28 -44.17
C ASN A 296 25.01 7.78 -44.22
N PRO A 297 24.66 7.17 -43.07
CA PRO A 297 24.22 5.78 -42.98
C PRO A 297 22.83 5.54 -43.59
N CYS A 298 22.16 6.58 -44.11
CA CYS A 298 20.82 6.49 -44.68
C CYS A 298 20.81 6.11 -46.17
N GLY A 299 21.96 6.01 -46.84
CA GLY A 299 22.03 5.67 -48.26
C GLY A 299 21.40 4.30 -48.59
N ALA A 300 20.87 4.15 -49.80
CA ALA A 300 20.18 2.92 -50.23
C ALA A 300 21.06 1.65 -50.19
N ASP A 301 22.38 1.81 -50.21
CA ASP A 301 23.34 0.69 -50.13
C ASP A 301 23.60 0.25 -48.67
N LEU A 302 23.49 1.17 -47.70
CA LEU A 302 23.78 0.92 -46.28
C LEU A 302 22.51 0.71 -45.45
N ASN A 303 21.40 1.31 -45.87
CA ASN A 303 20.08 1.22 -45.24
C ASN A 303 18.97 1.06 -46.30
N PRO A 304 18.95 -0.05 -47.05
CA PRO A 304 17.98 -0.30 -48.12
C PRO A 304 16.52 -0.35 -47.64
N SER A 305 16.29 -0.73 -46.38
CA SER A 305 14.96 -0.77 -45.75
C SER A 305 14.53 0.59 -45.20
N CYS A 306 15.44 1.56 -45.14
CA CYS A 306 15.27 2.83 -44.45
C CYS A 306 14.80 2.69 -43.00
N ASP A 307 15.46 1.80 -42.26
CA ASP A 307 15.26 1.68 -40.83
C ASP A 307 15.73 2.96 -40.13
N GLU A 308 15.04 3.39 -39.08
CA GLU A 308 15.39 4.61 -38.34
C GLU A 308 16.77 4.46 -37.70
N ARG A 309 17.74 5.24 -38.19
CA ARG A 309 19.12 5.29 -37.69
C ARG A 309 19.54 6.73 -37.53
N GLU A 310 20.35 7.02 -36.52
CA GLU A 310 20.94 8.35 -36.34
C GLU A 310 21.98 8.62 -37.43
N CYS A 311 22.04 9.87 -37.87
CA CYS A 311 22.90 10.33 -38.95
C CYS A 311 23.28 11.80 -38.73
N GLU A 312 24.29 12.28 -39.43
CA GLU A 312 24.72 13.68 -39.36
C GLU A 312 24.34 14.43 -40.64
N LEU A 313 23.76 15.61 -40.49
CA LEU A 313 23.44 16.51 -41.61
C LEU A 313 24.69 17.26 -42.06
N ASP A 314 24.70 17.75 -43.30
CA ASP A 314 25.82 18.51 -43.87
C ASP A 314 26.21 19.78 -43.07
N ASP A 315 25.31 20.27 -42.19
CA ASP A 315 25.55 21.42 -41.31
C ASP A 315 26.12 21.05 -39.93
N GLY A 316 26.41 19.75 -39.69
CA GLY A 316 26.93 19.21 -38.44
C GLY A 316 25.88 18.99 -37.36
N THR A 317 24.59 19.03 -37.70
CA THR A 317 23.51 18.74 -36.76
C THR A 317 23.05 17.29 -36.82
N GLU A 318 22.58 16.76 -35.68
CA GLU A 318 22.08 15.38 -35.58
C GLU A 318 20.73 15.21 -36.29
N GLY A 319 20.62 14.11 -37.04
CA GLY A 319 19.46 13.72 -37.82
C GLY A 319 19.09 12.25 -37.65
N VAL A 320 17.99 11.87 -38.30
CA VAL A 320 17.50 10.48 -38.40
C VAL A 320 17.22 10.12 -39.87
N CYS A 321 17.42 8.87 -40.24
CA CYS A 321 17.11 8.38 -41.59
C CYS A 321 15.60 8.31 -41.82
N GLN A 322 15.11 8.96 -42.88
CA GLN A 322 13.70 8.95 -43.28
C GLN A 322 13.55 8.84 -44.81
N ASN A 323 12.48 8.18 -45.26
CA ASN A 323 12.19 8.03 -46.69
C ASN A 323 11.39 9.23 -47.21
N ASP A 324 11.96 10.00 -48.14
CA ASP A 324 11.35 11.22 -48.70
C ASP A 324 10.57 10.99 -50.02
N GLY A 325 10.47 9.74 -50.47
CA GLY A 325 9.84 9.37 -51.74
C GLY A 325 10.81 9.25 -52.92
N SER A 326 12.05 9.72 -52.78
CA SER A 326 13.17 9.55 -53.72
C SER A 326 14.21 8.54 -53.23
N GLY A 327 14.24 8.28 -51.93
CA GLY A 327 15.14 7.33 -51.28
C GLY A 327 15.21 7.57 -49.78
N CYS A 328 16.01 6.77 -49.07
CA CYS A 328 16.29 6.99 -47.66
C CYS A 328 17.36 8.08 -47.50
N GLN A 329 17.09 9.11 -46.70
CA GLN A 329 17.96 10.29 -46.53
C GLN A 329 18.03 10.69 -45.05
N CYS A 330 19.13 11.33 -44.66
CA CYS A 330 19.27 11.91 -43.32
C CYS A 330 18.45 13.19 -43.22
N VAL A 331 17.51 13.26 -42.28
CA VAL A 331 16.69 14.44 -42.01
C VAL A 331 16.85 14.88 -40.55
N LYS A 332 16.59 16.15 -40.24
CA LYS A 332 16.73 16.67 -38.88
C LYS A 332 15.85 15.93 -37.88
N LYS A 333 16.44 15.52 -36.75
CA LYS A 333 15.72 14.89 -35.63
C LYS A 333 14.59 15.85 -35.18
N PRO A 334 13.33 15.40 -35.11
CA PRO A 334 12.27 16.20 -34.52
C PRO A 334 12.65 16.55 -33.07
N ASP A 335 12.54 17.83 -32.71
CA ASP A 335 12.85 18.32 -31.35
C ASP A 335 12.06 17.50 -30.31
N PRO A 336 12.70 16.99 -29.23
CA PRO A 336 12.02 16.23 -28.18
C PRO A 336 10.94 17.03 -27.45
N ASN A 337 10.96 18.37 -27.51
CA ASN A 337 9.85 19.20 -27.07
C ASN A 337 9.23 20.00 -28.23
N PRO A 338 8.35 19.35 -29.02
CA PRO A 338 7.66 20.00 -30.13
C PRO A 338 6.59 20.99 -29.67
N CYS A 339 6.44 21.26 -28.37
CA CYS A 339 5.37 22.09 -27.81
C CYS A 339 5.74 23.57 -27.74
N GLY A 340 6.99 23.97 -28.01
CA GLY A 340 7.39 25.38 -27.97
C GLY A 340 6.64 26.25 -28.99
N ALA A 341 6.45 27.53 -28.67
CA ALA A 341 5.72 28.49 -29.52
C ALA A 341 6.34 28.67 -30.93
N ASP A 342 7.63 28.39 -31.09
CA ASP A 342 8.32 28.46 -32.39
C ASP A 342 8.08 27.22 -33.26
N LEU A 343 7.89 26.05 -32.64
CA LEU A 343 7.74 24.76 -33.32
C LEU A 343 6.27 24.35 -33.47
N ASN A 344 5.43 24.80 -32.55
CA ASN A 344 3.99 24.54 -32.50
C ASN A 344 3.22 25.80 -32.07
N PRO A 345 3.25 26.86 -32.89
CA PRO A 345 2.58 28.14 -32.60
C PRO A 345 1.07 28.03 -32.43
N SER A 346 0.45 26.97 -32.98
CA SER A 346 -0.98 26.69 -32.82
C SER A 346 -1.30 25.76 -31.64
N CYS A 347 -0.28 25.25 -30.95
CA CYS A 347 -0.38 24.25 -29.90
C CYS A 347 -1.23 23.04 -30.30
N ASP A 348 -0.96 22.49 -31.49
CA ASP A 348 -1.57 21.26 -31.96
C ASP A 348 -1.11 20.08 -31.08
N ASP A 349 -1.97 19.09 -30.90
CA ASP A 349 -1.67 17.88 -30.11
C ASP A 349 -0.50 17.09 -30.75
N ARG A 350 0.72 17.32 -30.26
CA ARG A 350 1.94 16.59 -30.65
C ARG A 350 2.48 15.83 -29.44
N GLU A 351 2.99 14.61 -29.67
CA GLU A 351 3.66 13.84 -28.61
C GLU A 351 4.98 14.51 -28.23
N CYS A 352 5.26 14.54 -26.93
CA CYS A 352 6.44 15.16 -26.34
C CYS A 352 6.91 14.33 -25.15
N GLU A 353 8.10 14.60 -24.63
CA GLU A 353 8.64 13.93 -23.44
C GLU A 353 8.59 14.86 -22.21
N LEU A 354 8.16 14.31 -21.08
CA LEU A 354 8.12 14.99 -19.77
C LEU A 354 9.48 14.89 -19.08
N ASP A 355 9.73 15.74 -18.09
CA ASP A 355 11.02 15.81 -17.37
C ASP A 355 11.38 14.50 -16.62
N ASP A 356 10.40 13.64 -16.37
CA ASP A 356 10.57 12.32 -15.75
C ASP A 356 10.81 11.18 -16.76
N GLY A 357 10.96 11.50 -18.05
CA GLY A 357 11.15 10.55 -19.15
C GLY A 357 9.86 9.87 -19.62
N THR A 358 8.69 10.27 -19.10
CA THR A 358 7.40 9.74 -19.56
C THR A 358 6.87 10.49 -20.79
N LYS A 359 6.00 9.85 -21.59
CA LYS A 359 5.44 10.46 -22.81
C LYS A 359 4.22 11.33 -22.50
N GLY A 360 4.29 12.60 -22.90
CA GLY A 360 3.21 13.59 -22.80
C GLY A 360 2.63 14.02 -24.15
N VAL A 361 1.75 15.03 -24.10
CA VAL A 361 1.20 15.75 -25.25
C VAL A 361 1.28 17.26 -25.05
N CYS A 362 1.46 18.02 -26.13
CA CYS A 362 1.45 19.47 -26.09
C CYS A 362 0.09 20.04 -25.69
N LYS A 363 0.05 20.92 -24.69
CA LYS A 363 -1.15 21.62 -24.22
C LYS A 363 -0.85 23.08 -23.86
N LEU A 364 -1.87 23.93 -23.94
CA LEU A 364 -1.75 25.33 -23.48
C LEU A 364 -1.82 25.38 -21.96
N ASP A 365 -0.83 26.01 -21.33
CA ASP A 365 -0.86 26.31 -19.91
C ASP A 365 -1.72 27.57 -19.63
N GLY A 366 -2.05 27.82 -18.35
CA GLY A 366 -2.84 28.96 -17.89
C GLY A 366 -2.26 30.35 -18.26
N GLY A 367 -1.02 30.39 -18.74
CA GLY A 367 -0.35 31.57 -19.32
C GLY A 367 -0.37 31.66 -20.85
N ASN A 368 -1.17 30.85 -21.57
CA ASN A 368 -1.22 30.78 -23.05
C ASN A 368 0.09 30.31 -23.73
N SER A 369 1.02 29.72 -22.98
CA SER A 369 2.21 29.08 -23.53
C SER A 369 1.92 27.61 -23.82
N CYS A 370 2.34 27.11 -24.97
CA CYS A 370 2.24 25.69 -25.29
C CYS A 370 3.39 24.94 -24.60
N VAL A 371 3.06 23.89 -23.85
CA VAL A 371 3.99 23.13 -23.00
C VAL A 371 3.68 21.63 -23.10
N CYS A 372 4.67 20.78 -22.82
CA CYS A 372 4.45 19.35 -22.71
C CYS A 372 3.73 19.03 -21.40
N GLY A 373 2.67 18.23 -21.44
CA GLY A 373 1.93 17.81 -20.26
C GLY A 373 1.50 16.35 -20.33
N GLU A 374 1.10 15.80 -19.19
CA GLU A 374 0.59 14.42 -19.10
C GLU A 374 -0.46 14.10 -20.17
N LYS A 375 -0.30 12.94 -20.81
CA LYS A 375 -1.22 12.42 -21.81
C LYS A 375 -2.58 12.15 -21.14
N PRO A 376 -3.68 12.77 -21.59
CA PRO A 376 -5.00 12.41 -21.09
C PRO A 376 -5.22 10.90 -21.31
N PRO A 377 -5.86 10.19 -20.37
CA PRO A 377 -6.13 8.76 -20.53
C PRO A 377 -6.83 8.53 -21.88
N GLN A 378 -6.20 7.72 -22.73
CA GLN A 378 -6.69 7.46 -24.08
C GLN A 378 -7.97 6.64 -23.97
N ASN A 379 -9.11 7.27 -24.24
CA ASN A 379 -10.40 6.58 -24.26
C ASN A 379 -10.42 5.56 -25.43
N PRO A 380 -10.42 4.25 -25.15
CA PRO A 380 -10.28 3.21 -26.18
C PRO A 380 -11.55 3.02 -27.03
N CYS A 381 -12.63 3.76 -26.74
CA CYS A 381 -13.92 3.63 -27.39
C CYS A 381 -14.07 4.49 -28.65
N GLY A 382 -13.08 5.31 -29.01
CA GLY A 382 -13.17 6.11 -30.24
C GLY A 382 -13.19 5.23 -31.51
N LEU A 383 -13.99 5.59 -32.52
CA LEU A 383 -14.12 4.85 -33.79
C LEU A 383 -12.79 4.66 -34.55
N LYS A 384 -11.78 5.48 -34.26
CA LYS A 384 -10.42 5.30 -34.81
C LYS A 384 -9.69 4.09 -34.21
N LEU A 385 -9.91 3.82 -32.92
CA LEU A 385 -9.24 2.76 -32.15
C LEU A 385 -10.12 1.51 -32.02
N ASN A 386 -11.44 1.69 -32.07
CA ASN A 386 -12.44 0.65 -31.98
C ASN A 386 -13.54 0.84 -33.06
N PRO A 387 -13.24 0.54 -34.34
CA PRO A 387 -14.15 0.80 -35.46
C PRO A 387 -15.45 -0.03 -35.39
N LEU A 388 -15.39 -1.21 -34.76
CA LEU A 388 -16.53 -2.10 -34.57
C LEU A 388 -17.32 -1.78 -33.30
N CYS A 389 -16.75 -0.97 -32.40
CA CYS A 389 -17.27 -0.73 -31.05
C CYS A 389 -17.41 -2.02 -30.26
N ASP A 390 -16.36 -2.84 -30.28
CA ASP A 390 -16.26 -4.03 -29.44
C ASP A 390 -16.24 -3.61 -27.96
N GLU A 391 -16.81 -4.43 -27.07
CA GLU A 391 -16.83 -4.16 -25.63
C GLU A 391 -15.40 -4.19 -25.08
N ARG A 392 -14.82 -3.00 -24.88
CA ARG A 392 -13.51 -2.80 -24.27
C ARG A 392 -13.67 -1.99 -23.00
N ALA A 393 -12.92 -2.35 -21.97
CA ALA A 393 -12.84 -1.55 -20.74
C ALA A 393 -12.30 -0.16 -21.07
N CYS A 394 -12.82 0.86 -20.40
CA CYS A 394 -12.46 2.25 -20.59
C CYS A 394 -12.65 3.02 -19.28
N ASP A 395 -11.92 4.12 -19.09
CA ASP A 395 -12.06 4.93 -17.89
C ASP A 395 -13.08 6.06 -18.11
N LEU A 396 -13.94 6.25 -17.11
CA LEU A 396 -14.90 7.33 -17.03
C LEU A 396 -14.23 8.57 -16.43
N GLY A 397 -14.76 9.76 -16.75
CA GLY A 397 -14.15 11.04 -16.33
C GLY A 397 -14.15 11.31 -14.82
N ASP A 398 -14.78 10.44 -14.02
CA ASP A 398 -14.83 10.46 -12.56
C ASP A 398 -13.86 9.45 -11.91
N GLY A 399 -13.07 8.71 -12.69
CA GLY A 399 -12.11 7.71 -12.22
C GLY A 399 -12.69 6.30 -12.04
N THR A 400 -13.94 6.05 -12.43
CA THR A 400 -14.55 4.72 -12.44
C THR A 400 -14.32 3.97 -13.77
N GLN A 401 -14.44 2.65 -13.77
CA GLN A 401 -14.31 1.83 -14.99
C GLN A 401 -15.66 1.63 -15.70
N GLY A 402 -15.70 1.94 -16.98
CA GLY A 402 -16.80 1.69 -17.90
C GLY A 402 -16.44 0.71 -19.02
N VAL A 403 -17.37 0.56 -19.97
CA VAL A 403 -17.19 -0.22 -21.20
C VAL A 403 -17.58 0.60 -22.44
N CYS A 404 -16.94 0.30 -23.56
CA CYS A 404 -17.27 0.94 -24.82
C CYS A 404 -18.68 0.55 -25.30
N GLN A 405 -19.53 1.56 -25.48
CA GLN A 405 -20.90 1.41 -25.93
C GLN A 405 -21.16 2.22 -27.21
N ARG A 406 -22.13 1.73 -28.00
CA ARG A 406 -22.47 2.31 -29.30
C ARG A 406 -23.75 3.13 -29.20
N SER A 407 -23.66 4.42 -29.54
CA SER A 407 -24.84 5.29 -29.73
C SER A 407 -24.86 5.78 -31.17
N GLY A 408 -25.71 5.14 -31.98
CA GLY A 408 -25.82 5.40 -33.41
C GLY A 408 -24.52 5.06 -34.16
N LYS A 409 -23.85 6.11 -34.68
CA LYS A 409 -22.55 5.98 -35.36
C LYS A 409 -21.36 6.19 -34.43
N ASN A 410 -21.57 6.66 -33.20
CA ASN A 410 -20.50 6.96 -32.27
C ASN A 410 -20.30 5.78 -31.30
N CYS A 411 -19.04 5.57 -30.92
CA CYS A 411 -18.65 4.66 -29.86
C CYS A 411 -18.03 5.51 -28.74
N PHE A 412 -18.44 5.28 -27.50
CA PHE A 412 -18.10 6.11 -26.35
C PHE A 412 -18.02 5.25 -25.08
N CYS A 413 -17.27 5.72 -24.09
CA CYS A 413 -17.18 5.04 -22.80
C CYS A 413 -18.41 5.35 -21.95
N ALA A 414 -19.05 4.34 -21.38
CA ALA A 414 -20.20 4.47 -20.50
C ALA A 414 -20.16 3.38 -19.41
N ASP A 415 -20.92 3.56 -18.34
CA ASP A 415 -21.04 2.59 -17.26
C ASP A 415 -21.40 1.19 -17.79
N ALA A 416 -20.76 0.16 -17.26
CA ALA A 416 -21.09 -1.22 -17.59
C ALA A 416 -22.53 -1.54 -17.16
N THR A 417 -23.48 -1.42 -18.08
CA THR A 417 -24.84 -1.91 -17.85
C THR A 417 -24.78 -3.43 -17.74
N PRO A 418 -25.29 -4.03 -16.65
CA PRO A 418 -25.35 -5.48 -16.51
C PRO A 418 -26.01 -6.12 -17.73
N PRO A 419 -25.58 -7.32 -18.17
CA PRO A 419 -26.16 -7.97 -19.34
C PRO A 419 -27.67 -8.15 -19.16
N ASP A 420 -28.48 -7.67 -20.12
CA ASP A 420 -29.94 -7.68 -20.04
C ASP A 420 -30.46 -9.13 -19.91
N PRO A 421 -30.94 -9.54 -18.73
CA PRO A 421 -31.38 -10.91 -18.49
C PRO A 421 -32.71 -11.24 -19.19
N CYS A 422 -33.36 -10.24 -19.80
CA CYS A 422 -34.54 -10.39 -20.64
C CYS A 422 -34.21 -10.37 -22.14
N GLY A 423 -32.95 -10.14 -22.51
CA GLY A 423 -32.52 -10.07 -23.90
C GLY A 423 -32.72 -11.38 -24.66
N SER A 424 -32.88 -11.30 -25.98
CA SER A 424 -33.14 -12.47 -26.82
C SER A 424 -31.99 -13.47 -26.88
N GLU A 425 -30.77 -13.08 -26.50
CA GLU A 425 -29.62 -13.98 -26.43
C GLU A 425 -29.62 -14.82 -25.15
N LEU A 426 -29.90 -14.19 -24.00
CA LEU A 426 -29.88 -14.86 -22.69
C LEU A 426 -31.22 -15.50 -22.32
N ASN A 427 -32.33 -14.93 -22.79
CA ASN A 427 -33.70 -15.36 -22.48
C ASN A 427 -34.60 -15.41 -23.73
N PRO A 428 -34.25 -16.23 -24.75
CA PRO A 428 -35.01 -16.33 -26.00
C PRO A 428 -36.46 -16.80 -25.81
N THR A 429 -36.74 -17.56 -24.75
CA THR A 429 -38.07 -18.06 -24.37
C THR A 429 -38.89 -17.04 -23.57
N CYS A 430 -38.24 -16.00 -23.05
CA CYS A 430 -38.76 -15.02 -22.10
C CYS A 430 -39.38 -15.71 -20.88
N ASP A 431 -38.57 -16.52 -20.20
CA ASP A 431 -38.90 -17.12 -18.92
C ASP A 431 -38.86 -16.04 -17.82
N ASP A 432 -39.64 -16.24 -16.76
CA ASP A 432 -39.75 -15.33 -15.62
C ASP A 432 -38.42 -15.27 -14.86
N ARG A 433 -37.54 -14.35 -15.27
CA ARG A 433 -36.24 -14.06 -14.63
C ARG A 433 -36.26 -12.69 -13.99
N GLY A 434 -35.56 -12.56 -12.87
CA GLY A 434 -35.30 -11.27 -12.23
C GLY A 434 -34.49 -10.37 -13.17
N CYS A 435 -34.84 -9.10 -13.21
CA CYS A 435 -34.19 -8.10 -14.05
C CYS A 435 -34.25 -6.73 -13.38
N THR A 436 -33.50 -5.76 -13.91
CA THR A 436 -33.54 -4.36 -13.46
C THR A 436 -33.97 -3.49 -14.65
N THR A 437 -34.94 -2.58 -14.46
CA THR A 437 -35.38 -1.68 -15.54
C THR A 437 -34.31 -0.62 -15.83
N VAL A 438 -34.46 0.08 -16.96
CA VAL A 438 -33.61 1.23 -17.35
C VAL A 438 -33.59 2.37 -16.32
N ASP A 439 -34.56 2.39 -15.38
CA ASP A 439 -34.67 3.35 -14.28
C ASP A 439 -34.19 2.75 -12.94
N ASN A 440 -33.37 1.70 -12.97
CA ASN A 440 -32.81 0.99 -11.80
C ASN A 440 -33.86 0.38 -10.85
N ARG A 441 -35.04 -0.02 -11.37
CA ARG A 441 -36.06 -0.70 -10.55
C ARG A 441 -36.00 -2.21 -10.72
N PRO A 442 -36.08 -3.00 -9.63
CA PRO A 442 -36.19 -4.45 -9.74
C PRO A 442 -37.50 -4.83 -10.46
N GLY A 443 -37.43 -5.84 -11.31
CA GLY A 443 -38.52 -6.27 -12.16
C GLY A 443 -38.43 -7.74 -12.57
N THR A 444 -39.33 -8.13 -13.46
CA THR A 444 -39.36 -9.49 -14.02
C THR A 444 -39.53 -9.42 -15.54
N CYS A 445 -38.81 -10.29 -16.25
CA CYS A 445 -38.94 -10.42 -17.69
C CYS A 445 -40.37 -10.85 -18.08
N LYS A 446 -41.05 -10.07 -18.92
CA LYS A 446 -42.39 -10.39 -19.43
C LYS A 446 -42.48 -10.16 -20.94
N LYS A 447 -43.28 -11.00 -21.60
CA LYS A 447 -43.60 -10.84 -23.03
C LYS A 447 -44.55 -9.66 -23.25
N LEU A 448 -44.10 -8.64 -23.99
CA LEU A 448 -45.00 -7.70 -24.67
C LEU A 448 -44.92 -7.93 -26.17
N GLY A 449 -45.96 -8.56 -26.71
CA GLY A 449 -45.99 -8.95 -28.12
C GLY A 449 -44.95 -10.02 -28.43
N ARG A 450 -43.98 -9.72 -29.31
CA ARG A 450 -42.89 -10.63 -29.70
C ARG A 450 -41.58 -10.38 -28.98
N LEU A 451 -41.52 -9.36 -28.14
CA LEU A 451 -40.31 -8.93 -27.45
C LEU A 451 -40.45 -9.23 -25.95
N CYS A 452 -39.34 -9.60 -25.33
CA CYS A 452 -39.23 -9.78 -23.89
C CYS A 452 -38.68 -8.48 -23.30
N PHE A 453 -39.36 -7.93 -22.31
CA PHE A 453 -38.93 -6.71 -21.64
C PHE A 453 -38.82 -6.94 -20.14
N CYS A 454 -37.86 -6.27 -19.51
CA CYS A 454 -37.89 -6.12 -18.06
C CYS A 454 -39.04 -5.18 -17.69
N ILE A 455 -40.07 -5.72 -17.05
CA ILE A 455 -41.18 -4.93 -16.54
C ILE A 455 -40.93 -4.74 -15.05
N ALA A 456 -40.83 -3.48 -14.63
CA ALA A 456 -40.73 -3.13 -13.21
C ALA A 456 -41.77 -3.93 -12.45
N ALA A 457 -41.35 -4.53 -11.34
CA ALA A 457 -42.32 -4.88 -10.33
C ALA A 457 -42.90 -3.54 -9.93
N GLU A 458 -44.16 -3.26 -10.32
CA GLU A 458 -44.84 -2.13 -9.69
C GLU A 458 -44.72 -2.41 -8.19
N PRO A 459 -44.10 -1.52 -7.38
CA PRO A 459 -44.36 -1.59 -5.97
C PRO A 459 -45.87 -1.49 -5.91
N ALA A 460 -46.52 -2.57 -5.47
CA ALA A 460 -47.94 -2.55 -5.28
C ALA A 460 -48.17 -1.49 -4.21
N ASP A 461 -48.39 -0.23 -4.61
CA ASP A 461 -48.75 0.84 -3.70
C ASP A 461 -50.11 0.41 -3.14
N PRO A 462 -50.12 -0.13 -1.92
CA PRO A 462 -51.35 -0.68 -1.37
C PRO A 462 -52.35 0.46 -1.12
N CYS A 463 -51.92 1.73 -1.14
CA CYS A 463 -52.76 2.89 -0.91
C CYS A 463 -53.57 3.29 -2.14
N SER A 464 -52.99 3.25 -3.35
CA SER A 464 -53.69 3.57 -4.59
C SER A 464 -54.84 2.60 -4.91
N SER A 465 -54.73 1.33 -4.49
CA SER A 465 -55.79 0.32 -4.61
C SER A 465 -56.78 0.33 -3.42
N ASN A 466 -56.48 1.04 -2.33
CA ASN A 466 -57.29 1.14 -1.13
C ASN A 466 -58.31 2.28 -1.24
N LEU A 467 -59.42 2.00 -1.92
CA LEU A 467 -60.52 2.95 -2.16
C LEU A 467 -61.16 3.53 -0.88
N GLN A 468 -61.03 2.84 0.26
CA GLN A 468 -61.53 3.33 1.56
C GLN A 468 -60.44 4.05 2.38
N CYS A 469 -59.20 4.05 1.89
CA CYS A 469 -57.98 4.51 2.56
C CYS A 469 -57.93 4.10 4.03
N THR A 470 -58.23 2.84 4.31
CA THR A 470 -57.97 2.27 5.64
C THR A 470 -56.47 2.22 5.89
N SER A 471 -56.03 2.44 7.13
CA SER A 471 -54.61 2.38 7.46
C SER A 471 -54.05 1.01 7.07
N ALA A 472 -53.17 0.98 6.08
CA ALA A 472 -52.47 -0.20 5.61
C ALA A 472 -50.99 0.15 5.47
N ALA A 473 -50.11 -0.78 5.85
CA ALA A 473 -48.67 -0.61 5.72
C ALA A 473 -48.29 -0.43 4.25
N CYS A 474 -47.44 0.54 3.97
CA CYS A 474 -46.98 0.90 2.63
C CYS A 474 -45.52 1.37 2.68
N THR A 475 -44.93 1.56 1.51
CA THR A 475 -43.60 2.16 1.36
C THR A 475 -43.73 3.40 0.48
N THR A 476 -43.16 4.53 0.90
CA THR A 476 -43.16 5.77 0.12
C THR A 476 -42.29 5.63 -1.13
N SER A 477 -42.36 6.58 -2.05
CA SER A 477 -41.48 6.62 -3.22
C SER A 477 -39.99 6.62 -2.88
N ASP A 478 -39.63 7.11 -1.70
CA ASP A 478 -38.24 7.24 -1.24
C ASP A 478 -37.79 6.00 -0.42
N GLY A 479 -38.61 4.94 -0.38
CA GLY A 479 -38.27 3.70 0.32
C GLY A 479 -38.63 3.68 1.81
N LEU A 480 -39.23 4.74 2.35
CA LEU A 480 -39.59 4.84 3.77
C LEU A 480 -40.88 4.09 4.08
N LYS A 481 -40.93 3.43 5.24
CA LYS A 481 -42.17 2.78 5.70
C LYS A 481 -43.24 3.82 6.05
N GLY A 482 -44.49 3.47 5.79
CA GLY A 482 -45.61 4.36 5.97
C GLY A 482 -46.94 3.66 6.17
N ASN A 483 -47.97 4.47 6.35
CA ASN A 483 -49.36 4.03 6.36
C ASN A 483 -50.19 4.83 5.37
N CYS A 484 -51.12 4.16 4.71
CA CYS A 484 -52.06 4.82 3.80
C CYS A 484 -52.90 5.88 4.53
N GLY A 485 -52.93 7.09 3.99
CA GLY A 485 -53.69 8.19 4.57
C GLY A 485 -54.16 9.22 3.55
N TRP A 486 -55.25 9.91 3.89
CA TRP A 486 -55.83 10.95 3.02
C TRP A 486 -54.97 12.21 2.98
N VAL A 487 -54.65 12.69 1.78
CA VAL A 487 -54.13 14.05 1.53
C VAL A 487 -55.18 14.87 0.79
N PHE A 488 -55.24 16.17 1.10
CA PHE A 488 -56.12 17.12 0.42
C PHE A 488 -55.36 17.74 -0.75
N ASP A 489 -55.90 17.58 -1.96
CA ASP A 489 -55.33 18.22 -3.14
C ASP A 489 -55.57 19.74 -3.07
N LEU A 490 -54.48 20.52 -3.10
CA LEU A 490 -54.50 21.99 -3.00
C LEU A 490 -55.19 22.68 -4.19
N GLY A 491 -55.57 21.93 -5.23
CA GLY A 491 -56.14 22.49 -6.46
C GLY A 491 -57.58 22.12 -6.80
N GLY A 492 -58.30 21.28 -6.03
CA GLY A 492 -59.60 20.81 -6.52
C GLY A 492 -60.40 19.81 -5.69
N GLY A 493 -60.42 19.91 -4.36
CA GLY A 493 -61.45 19.26 -3.54
C GLY A 493 -61.49 17.71 -3.54
N GLY A 494 -60.53 17.05 -4.17
CA GLY A 494 -60.35 15.59 -4.13
C GLY A 494 -59.58 15.14 -2.89
N ARG A 495 -59.89 13.94 -2.39
CA ARG A 495 -59.09 13.24 -1.39
C ARG A 495 -58.34 12.13 -2.10
N LEU A 496 -57.01 12.16 -2.05
CA LEU A 496 -56.17 11.09 -2.58
C LEU A 496 -55.66 10.24 -1.42
N CYS A 497 -55.73 8.91 -1.56
CA CYS A 497 -55.09 8.00 -0.62
C CYS A 497 -53.65 7.80 -1.06
N VAL A 498 -52.71 8.24 -0.24
CA VAL A 498 -51.27 8.10 -0.50
C VAL A 498 -50.59 7.44 0.67
N CYS A 499 -49.42 6.85 0.43
CA CYS A 499 -48.56 6.40 1.51
C CYS A 499 -48.01 7.61 2.28
N LYS A 500 -48.40 7.76 3.55
CA LYS A 500 -47.81 8.75 4.44
C LYS A 500 -46.71 8.08 5.24
N GLN A 501 -45.53 8.69 5.24
CA GLN A 501 -44.40 8.26 6.06
C GLN A 501 -44.83 8.05 7.52
N ALA A 502 -44.45 6.91 8.09
CA ALA A 502 -44.70 6.63 9.50
C ALA A 502 -43.65 7.39 10.35
N PRO A 503 -43.99 7.89 11.55
CA PRO A 503 -43.04 8.64 12.37
C PRO A 503 -41.79 7.83 12.73
N ASP A 504 -41.91 6.51 12.84
CA ASP A 504 -40.85 5.55 13.15
C ASP A 504 -40.18 4.98 11.89
N SER A 505 -40.38 5.57 10.72
CA SER A 505 -39.66 5.16 9.51
C SER A 505 -38.27 5.78 9.46
N CYS A 506 -37.29 5.03 8.98
CA CYS A 506 -35.90 5.49 8.87
C CYS A 506 -35.23 4.90 7.62
N HIS A 507 -34.12 5.53 7.21
CA HIS A 507 -33.10 4.93 6.36
C HIS A 507 -31.86 4.56 7.17
N GLU A 508 -31.51 5.40 8.16
CA GLU A 508 -30.34 5.25 9.02
C GLU A 508 -30.73 5.47 10.50
N ASN A 509 -29.88 5.07 11.45
CA ASN A 509 -30.14 5.20 12.89
C ASN A 509 -30.43 6.65 13.32
N ILE A 510 -29.76 7.57 12.64
CA ILE A 510 -29.85 9.01 12.82
C ILE A 510 -31.25 9.59 12.59
N ASP A 511 -32.07 8.96 11.75
CA ASP A 511 -33.45 9.42 11.48
C ASP A 511 -34.38 9.23 12.68
N CYS A 512 -33.94 8.43 13.65
CA CYS A 512 -34.72 8.02 14.80
C CYS A 512 -34.44 8.85 16.06
N VAL A 513 -33.34 9.60 16.11
CA VAL A 513 -32.84 10.24 17.35
C VAL A 513 -33.77 11.30 17.92
N ASP A 514 -34.60 11.91 17.07
CA ASP A 514 -35.62 12.90 17.44
C ASP A 514 -36.93 12.27 17.96
N LEU A 515 -37.05 10.95 17.90
CA LEU A 515 -38.21 10.24 18.43
C LEU A 515 -38.13 10.13 19.95
N THR A 516 -39.30 10.11 20.59
CA THR A 516 -39.39 9.84 22.02
C THR A 516 -38.91 8.42 22.29
N TRP A 517 -37.87 8.28 23.12
CA TRP A 517 -37.37 6.99 23.57
C TRP A 517 -38.46 6.23 24.36
N PRO A 518 -38.91 5.05 23.89
CA PRO A 518 -40.04 4.34 24.49
C PRO A 518 -39.64 3.45 25.66
N GLU A 519 -38.36 3.12 25.78
CA GLU A 519 -37.84 2.19 26.78
C GLU A 519 -37.43 2.92 28.07
N SER A 520 -37.41 2.20 29.19
CA SER A 520 -36.94 2.73 30.47
C SER A 520 -35.43 2.54 30.70
N CYS A 521 -34.75 1.89 29.76
CA CYS A 521 -33.29 1.66 29.76
C CYS A 521 -32.56 2.79 29.04
N SER A 522 -31.24 2.89 29.23
CA SER A 522 -30.38 3.64 28.32
C SER A 522 -30.03 2.78 27.10
N GLY A 523 -29.76 3.42 25.96
CA GLY A 523 -29.44 2.74 24.70
C GLY A 523 -29.40 3.65 23.49
N HIS A 524 -29.52 3.05 22.31
CA HIS A 524 -29.46 3.75 21.02
C HIS A 524 -30.59 3.30 20.08
N TRP A 525 -30.89 4.14 19.10
CA TRP A 525 -31.80 3.82 18.02
C TRP A 525 -31.12 3.00 16.93
N GLU A 526 -31.82 1.98 16.45
CA GLU A 526 -31.34 1.16 15.34
C GLU A 526 -32.38 1.16 14.22
N CYS A 527 -31.96 1.51 13.01
CA CYS A 527 -32.83 1.44 11.85
C CYS A 527 -32.89 0.02 11.30
N GLN A 528 -33.84 -0.77 11.81
CA GLN A 528 -34.00 -2.16 11.38
C GLN A 528 -35.06 -2.28 10.29
N SER A 529 -34.63 -2.63 9.08
CA SER A 529 -35.50 -2.80 7.91
C SER A 529 -36.39 -1.57 7.64
N GLY A 530 -35.87 -0.36 7.83
CA GLY A 530 -36.57 0.90 7.63
C GLY A 530 -37.57 1.29 8.73
N THR A 531 -37.45 0.68 9.91
CA THR A 531 -38.21 1.04 11.11
C THR A 531 -37.25 1.28 12.29
N CYS A 532 -37.46 2.38 13.00
CA CYS A 532 -36.74 2.74 14.21
C CYS A 532 -37.06 1.76 15.32
N LYS A 533 -36.03 1.11 15.85
CA LYS A 533 -36.12 0.21 16.99
C LYS A 533 -35.25 0.75 18.12
N ALA A 534 -35.81 0.79 19.33
CA ALA A 534 -35.04 1.11 20.52
C ALA A 534 -34.28 -0.15 20.98
N THR A 535 -32.96 -0.04 21.08
CA THR A 535 -32.09 -1.12 21.56
C THR A 535 -31.49 -0.72 22.91
N CYS A 536 -31.83 -1.47 23.96
CA CYS A 536 -31.28 -1.27 25.30
C CYS A 536 -29.85 -1.80 25.38
N GLU A 537 -28.88 -0.91 25.54
CA GLU A 537 -27.46 -1.27 25.62
C GLU A 537 -26.69 -0.15 26.32
N ASN A 538 -25.67 -0.50 27.11
CA ASN A 538 -24.87 0.45 27.90
C ASN A 538 -23.40 0.54 27.44
N THR A 539 -23.04 -0.13 26.34
CA THR A 539 -21.67 -0.14 25.80
C THR A 539 -21.44 1.04 24.88
N SER A 540 -22.33 1.23 23.88
CA SER A 540 -22.36 2.45 23.06
C SER A 540 -22.82 3.62 23.92
N CYS A 541 -23.99 3.46 24.56
CA CYS A 541 -24.48 4.44 25.50
C CYS A 541 -23.78 4.30 26.86
N GLY A 542 -22.66 5.00 27.01
CA GLY A 542 -21.87 5.12 28.23
C GLY A 542 -20.38 5.31 27.99
N ASP A 543 -19.98 5.54 26.74
CA ASP A 543 -18.58 5.68 26.29
C ASP A 543 -18.07 7.14 26.29
N GLU A 544 -18.82 8.05 26.91
CA GLU A 544 -18.59 9.51 26.98
C GLU A 544 -18.68 10.23 25.63
N SER A 545 -19.13 9.55 24.57
CA SER A 545 -19.26 10.12 23.23
C SER A 545 -20.72 10.11 22.79
N CYS A 546 -21.36 11.28 22.74
CA CYS A 546 -22.68 11.38 22.12
C CYS A 546 -22.57 11.29 20.58
N ILE A 547 -22.98 10.15 20.01
CA ILE A 547 -22.92 9.88 18.55
C ILE A 547 -24.33 9.69 17.98
N PRO A 548 -24.98 10.76 17.46
CA PRO A 548 -26.31 10.65 16.88
C PRO A 548 -26.39 9.76 15.63
N GLU A 549 -25.29 9.66 14.87
CA GLU A 549 -25.17 8.77 13.70
C GLU A 549 -25.39 7.29 14.09
N ASP A 550 -24.97 6.91 15.29
CA ASP A 550 -25.15 5.56 15.84
C ASP A 550 -26.49 5.40 16.57
N GLY A 551 -27.32 6.46 16.59
CA GLY A 551 -28.67 6.43 17.14
C GLY A 551 -28.78 6.97 18.56
N GLU A 552 -27.80 7.71 19.04
CA GLU A 552 -27.83 8.26 20.39
C GLU A 552 -28.55 9.61 20.45
N SER A 553 -29.37 9.78 21.49
CA SER A 553 -30.09 11.02 21.73
C SER A 553 -30.12 11.35 23.20
N LYS A 554 -30.49 12.59 23.52
CA LYS A 554 -30.66 13.04 24.92
C LYS A 554 -31.67 12.17 25.71
N LEU A 555 -32.60 11.52 25.01
CA LEU A 555 -33.63 10.68 25.63
C LEU A 555 -33.25 9.19 25.66
N SER A 556 -32.56 8.69 24.63
CA SER A 556 -32.09 7.30 24.60
C SER A 556 -30.83 7.10 25.41
N CYS A 557 -29.92 8.07 25.37
CA CYS A 557 -28.62 8.03 26.00
C CYS A 557 -28.27 9.31 26.79
N PRO A 558 -28.97 9.56 27.92
CA PRO A 558 -28.73 10.77 28.73
C PRO A 558 -27.37 10.80 29.44
N SER A 559 -26.63 9.69 29.50
CA SER A 559 -25.27 9.64 30.06
C SER A 559 -24.31 10.49 29.22
N ASP A 560 -24.31 10.25 27.91
CA ASP A 560 -23.33 10.82 26.99
C ASP A 560 -23.90 12.04 26.26
N CYS A 561 -25.17 12.00 25.87
CA CYS A 561 -25.89 13.11 25.22
C CYS A 561 -26.59 14.03 26.24
N ASN A 562 -25.80 14.75 27.04
CA ASN A 562 -26.31 15.49 28.20
C ASN A 562 -26.58 17.00 27.96
N CYS A 563 -26.23 17.56 26.79
CA CYS A 563 -26.46 18.97 26.48
C CYS A 563 -27.05 19.21 25.10
N SER A 564 -27.76 20.34 24.97
CA SER A 564 -28.22 20.90 23.70
C SER A 564 -27.53 22.23 23.40
N THR A 565 -27.10 22.95 24.45
CA THR A 565 -26.38 24.23 24.37
C THR A 565 -25.35 24.33 25.49
N ASP A 566 -24.40 25.26 25.37
CA ASP A 566 -23.38 25.51 26.41
C ASP A 566 -23.98 25.88 27.79
N GLN A 567 -25.22 26.37 27.82
CA GLN A 567 -25.93 26.72 29.06
C GLN A 567 -26.35 25.50 29.88
N ASP A 568 -26.45 24.34 29.24
CA ASP A 568 -26.75 23.08 29.92
C ASP A 568 -25.54 22.55 30.69
N CYS A 569 -24.33 23.06 30.39
CA CYS A 569 -23.08 22.63 30.97
C CYS A 569 -22.64 23.49 32.15
N ALA A 570 -21.87 22.89 33.05
CA ALA A 570 -21.29 23.60 34.19
C ALA A 570 -20.26 24.66 33.74
N SER A 571 -20.10 25.71 34.53
CA SER A 571 -19.12 26.77 34.25
C SER A 571 -17.70 26.21 34.04
N GLY A 572 -17.07 26.60 32.91
CA GLY A 572 -15.76 26.07 32.51
C GLY A 572 -15.84 24.85 31.60
N SER A 573 -17.04 24.42 31.22
CA SER A 573 -17.33 23.43 30.19
C SER A 573 -18.18 24.04 29.09
N PHE A 574 -18.24 23.39 27.93
CA PHE A 574 -19.07 23.78 26.79
C PHE A 574 -19.79 22.54 26.23
N CYS A 575 -20.82 22.74 25.42
CA CYS A 575 -21.52 21.65 24.78
C CYS A 575 -20.78 21.23 23.51
N ARG A 576 -20.09 20.10 23.58
CA ARG A 576 -19.33 19.54 22.47
C ARG A 576 -20.28 18.70 21.62
N PHE A 577 -20.50 19.14 20.38
CA PHE A 577 -21.27 18.38 19.39
C PHE A 577 -20.38 17.35 18.70
N ALA A 578 -20.98 16.27 18.23
CA ALA A 578 -20.31 15.34 17.32
C ALA A 578 -19.72 16.08 16.12
N PHE A 579 -18.57 15.60 15.64
CA PHE A 579 -17.85 16.21 14.53
C PHE A 579 -18.78 16.37 13.32
N GLY A 580 -18.89 17.59 12.79
CA GLY A 580 -19.74 17.87 11.62
C GLY A 580 -21.16 18.33 11.91
N ARG A 581 -21.70 18.09 13.10
CA ARG A 581 -23.12 18.36 13.38
C ARG A 581 -23.42 19.80 13.79
N CYS A 582 -22.59 20.41 14.63
CA CYS A 582 -22.79 21.79 15.11
C CYS A 582 -24.16 22.08 15.76
N GLU A 583 -24.93 21.04 16.05
CA GLU A 583 -26.32 21.08 16.50
C GLU A 583 -26.54 19.93 17.50
N GLU A 584 -27.61 20.01 18.29
CA GLU A 584 -27.94 19.04 19.33
C GLU A 584 -28.22 17.63 18.77
N PRO A 585 -28.01 16.57 19.58
CA PRO A 585 -27.47 16.57 20.94
C PRO A 585 -25.94 16.60 21.01
N GLY A 586 -25.39 16.96 22.17
CA GLY A 586 -23.95 16.96 22.44
C GLY A 586 -23.60 16.51 23.86
N THR A 587 -22.30 16.49 24.14
CA THR A 587 -21.71 16.10 25.43
C THR A 587 -21.03 17.30 26.08
N CYS A 588 -21.35 17.56 27.35
CA CYS A 588 -20.65 18.58 28.13
C CYS A 588 -19.18 18.20 28.32
N SER A 589 -18.29 18.95 27.66
CA SER A 589 -16.85 18.76 27.73
C SER A 589 -16.19 19.93 28.44
N ILE A 590 -15.19 19.66 29.27
CA ILE A 590 -14.39 20.71 29.91
C ILE A 590 -13.63 21.51 28.85
N ILE A 591 -13.52 22.82 29.03
CA ILE A 591 -12.74 23.68 28.13
C ILE A 591 -11.24 23.41 28.38
N PRO A 592 -10.46 23.00 27.35
CA PRO A 592 -9.03 22.72 27.52
C PRO A 592 -8.25 23.96 27.97
N THR A 593 -7.47 23.81 29.05
CA THR A 593 -6.61 24.90 29.56
C THR A 593 -5.28 24.98 28.83
N PHE A 594 -4.87 23.92 28.14
CA PHE A 594 -3.61 23.82 27.41
C PHE A 594 -3.82 23.08 26.09
N CYS A 595 -3.22 23.60 25.01
CA CYS A 595 -3.25 22.99 23.68
C CYS A 595 -1.86 22.93 23.08
N ASN A 596 -1.49 21.76 22.53
CA ASN A 596 -0.23 21.60 21.82
C ASN A 596 -0.23 22.42 20.51
N PRO A 597 0.90 22.98 20.08
CA PRO A 597 1.00 23.81 18.88
C PRO A 597 0.99 23.01 17.56
N LYS A 598 0.42 21.80 17.54
CA LYS A 598 0.31 20.97 16.33
C LYS A 598 -0.58 21.67 15.31
N ILE A 599 -0.13 21.75 14.05
CA ILE A 599 -0.89 22.37 12.97
C ILE A 599 -1.75 21.31 12.28
N ASN A 600 -3.03 21.26 12.63
CA ASN A 600 -4.05 20.39 12.06
C ASN A 600 -5.31 21.23 11.82
N ARG A 601 -5.33 22.06 10.78
CA ARG A 601 -6.38 23.09 10.61
C ARG A 601 -7.79 22.49 10.64
N VAL A 602 -8.70 23.16 11.35
CA VAL A 602 -10.11 22.80 11.40
C VAL A 602 -11.03 24.02 11.24
N CYS A 603 -12.24 23.75 10.77
CA CYS A 603 -13.33 24.71 10.77
C CYS A 603 -14.20 24.50 12.01
N GLY A 604 -14.35 25.54 12.83
CA GLY A 604 -15.27 25.52 13.97
C GLY A 604 -16.71 25.75 13.52
N CYS A 605 -17.67 25.32 14.33
CA CYS A 605 -19.10 25.55 14.12
C CYS A 605 -19.49 27.04 14.07
N ASN A 606 -18.63 27.91 14.58
CA ASN A 606 -18.76 29.37 14.45
C ASN A 606 -18.26 29.93 13.11
N ASN A 607 -17.96 29.07 12.13
CA ASN A 607 -17.39 29.41 10.82
C ASN A 607 -16.04 30.14 10.90
N ARG A 608 -15.22 29.85 11.92
CA ARG A 608 -13.85 30.36 12.05
C ARG A 608 -12.84 29.23 11.90
N ASN A 609 -11.68 29.57 11.33
CA ASN A 609 -10.56 28.65 11.18
C ASN A 609 -9.74 28.60 12.47
N TYR A 610 -9.40 27.40 12.91
CA TYR A 610 -8.51 27.16 14.04
C TYR A 610 -7.27 26.37 13.59
N THR A 611 -6.14 26.60 14.25
CA THR A 611 -4.88 25.88 13.93
C THR A 611 -5.00 24.39 14.23
N ASN A 612 -5.80 24.00 15.23
CA ASN A 612 -6.18 22.63 15.56
C ASN A 612 -7.51 22.57 16.34
N SER A 613 -8.07 21.36 16.48
CA SER A 613 -9.31 21.10 17.23
C SER A 613 -9.24 21.58 18.68
N CYS A 614 -8.14 21.33 19.38
CA CYS A 614 -7.97 21.78 20.76
C CYS A 614 -8.12 23.31 20.89
N LEU A 615 -7.55 24.09 19.98
CA LEU A 615 -7.73 25.55 20.00
C LEU A 615 -9.17 25.99 19.71
N ALA A 616 -9.93 25.21 18.94
CA ALA A 616 -11.36 25.46 18.77
C ALA A 616 -12.11 25.18 20.07
N GLU A 617 -11.85 24.03 20.69
CA GLU A 617 -12.45 23.62 21.96
C GLU A 617 -12.05 24.53 23.13
N GLN A 618 -10.84 25.10 23.11
CA GLN A 618 -10.39 26.09 24.08
C GLN A 618 -11.19 27.41 24.00
N GLU A 619 -11.77 27.72 22.83
CA GLU A 619 -12.75 28.79 22.69
C GLU A 619 -14.19 28.33 22.94
N GLY A 620 -14.40 27.07 23.34
CA GLY A 620 -15.72 26.46 23.53
C GLY A 620 -16.45 26.18 22.22
N VAL A 621 -15.71 25.91 21.13
CA VAL A 621 -16.26 25.75 19.79
C VAL A 621 -16.09 24.32 19.29
N SER A 622 -17.20 23.64 19.02
CA SER A 622 -17.22 22.32 18.37
C SER A 622 -16.68 22.38 16.94
N VAL A 623 -16.12 21.26 16.47
CA VAL A 623 -15.52 21.17 15.13
C VAL A 623 -16.54 20.73 14.09
N ARG A 624 -16.65 21.51 13.00
CA ARG A 624 -17.52 21.23 11.86
C ARG A 624 -16.84 20.38 10.79
N ALA A 625 -15.57 20.66 10.48
CA ALA A 625 -14.87 19.98 9.40
C ALA A 625 -13.36 20.06 9.58
N ASN A 626 -12.65 19.12 8.97
CA ASN A 626 -11.22 19.20 8.77
C ASN A 626 -10.90 20.25 7.70
N GLY A 627 -9.75 20.92 7.83
CA GLY A 627 -9.33 21.97 6.93
C GLY A 627 -9.91 23.34 7.28
N VAL A 628 -9.90 24.26 6.32
CA VAL A 628 -10.46 25.61 6.50
C VAL A 628 -11.96 25.62 6.20
N CYS A 629 -12.70 26.54 6.82
CA CYS A 629 -14.11 26.73 6.57
C CYS A 629 -14.38 27.05 5.09
N PRO A 630 -15.43 26.46 4.50
CA PRO A 630 -15.86 26.80 3.16
C PRO A 630 -16.25 28.29 3.08
N GLN A 631 -15.94 28.92 1.94
CA GLN A 631 -16.24 30.35 1.69
C GLN A 631 -17.67 30.59 1.21
#